data_AF-A0A942QFZ2-F1
#
_entry.id   AF-A0A942QFZ2-F1
#
_cell.length_a   1.000
_cell.length_b   1.000
_cell.length_c   1.000
_cell.angle_alpha   90.00
_cell.angle_beta   90.00
_cell.angle_gamma   90.00
#
_symmetry.space_group_name_H-M   'P 1'
#
loop_
_entity.id
_entity.type
_entity.pdbx_description
1 polymer ?
#
loop_
_entity_poly.entity_id
_entity_poly.type
_entity_poly.pdbx_seq_one_letter_code
_entity_poly.pdbx_strand_id
1 'polypeptide(L)' 'MINYPLTVEVNGRIWRLYSVDFDSDDSVYSIHLYAINKEHASYRLQDLKDTGRLSEGEIVEISER' A
#
# COMPACT_ATOMS: atom_id res chain seq x y z
N MET A 1 5.80 -14.71 4.91
CA MET A 1 5.11 -14.29 3.66
C MET A 1 3.95 -13.43 4.10
N ILE A 2 3.91 -12.16 3.71
CA ILE A 2 2.82 -11.24 4.10
C ILE A 2 1.64 -11.52 3.18
N ASN A 3 0.49 -11.89 3.73
CA ASN A 3 -0.72 -12.14 2.95
C ASN A 3 -1.69 -10.97 3.13
N TYR A 4 -1.59 -9.97 2.25
CA TYR A 4 -2.57 -8.90 2.23
C TYR A 4 -3.86 -9.40 1.56
N PRO A 5 -5.02 -9.38 2.24
CA PRO A 5 -6.27 -9.78 1.61
C PRO A 5 -6.54 -8.91 0.39
N LEU A 6 -6.89 -9.52 -0.74
CA LEU A 6 -7.15 -8.80 -2.00
C LEU A 6 -8.30 -7.78 -1.86
N THR A 7 -9.20 -8.01 -0.91
CA THR A 7 -10.29 -7.11 -0.57
C THR A 7 -10.55 -7.07 0.93
N VAL A 8 -10.95 -5.91 1.45
CA VAL A 8 -11.43 -5.74 2.82
C VAL A 8 -12.68 -4.87 2.83
N GLU A 9 -13.60 -5.11 3.77
CA GLU A 9 -14.77 -4.27 3.97
C GLU A 9 -14.53 -3.28 5.11
N VAL A 10 -14.71 -2.00 4.84
CA VAL A 10 -14.58 -0.93 5.83
C VAL A 10 -15.78 -0.02 5.70
N ASN A 11 -16.56 0.12 6.78
CA ASN A 11 -17.77 0.95 6.84
C ASN A 11 -18.77 0.67 5.71
N GLY A 12 -19.03 -0.61 5.42
CA GLY A 12 -19.96 -1.02 4.36
C GLY A 12 -19.46 -0.81 2.92
N ARG A 13 -18.17 -0.49 2.75
CA ARG A 13 -17.55 -0.30 1.44
C ARG A 13 -16.41 -1.29 1.24
N ILE A 14 -16.38 -1.92 0.06
CA ILE A 14 -15.30 -2.82 -0.35
C ILE A 14 -14.10 -2.00 -0.83
N TRP A 15 -12.97 -2.24 -0.19
CA TRP A 15 -11.65 -1.78 -0.60
C TRP A 15 -10.90 -2.95 -1.23
N ARG A 16 -10.08 -2.64 -2.22
CA ARG A 16 -9.30 -3.58 -3.03
C ARG A 16 -7.83 -3.24 -2.88
N LEU A 17 -6.98 -4.26 -2.84
CA LEU A 17 -5.54 -4.12 -2.82
C LEU A 17 -5.04 -3.75 -4.21
N TYR A 18 -4.22 -2.70 -4.30
CA TYR A 18 -3.54 -2.27 -5.51
C TYR A 18 -2.03 -2.28 -5.27
N SER A 19 -1.26 -2.77 -6.25
CA SER A 19 0.19 -2.56 -6.29
C SER A 19 0.49 -1.20 -6.93
N VAL A 20 1.47 -0.50 -6.38
CA VAL A 20 2.11 0.65 -7.00
C VAL A 20 3.57 0.30 -7.17
N ASP A 21 3.99 0.24 -8.43
CA ASP A 21 5.36 -0.01 -8.81
C ASP A 21 6.04 1.34 -9.09
N PHE A 22 7.29 1.48 -8.65
CA PHE A 22 8.09 2.68 -8.87
C PHE A 22 9.54 2.31 -9.11
N ASP A 23 10.14 3.02 -10.06
CA ASP A 23 11.55 2.90 -10.37
C ASP A 23 12.39 3.62 -9.32
N SER A 24 13.52 3.01 -9.00
CA SER A 24 14.63 3.57 -8.26
C SER A 24 15.91 3.27 -9.03
N ASP A 25 16.99 3.99 -8.74
CA ASP A 25 18.25 3.90 -9.50
C ASP A 25 18.75 2.45 -9.71
N ASP A 26 18.55 1.58 -8.73
CA ASP A 26 19.06 0.20 -8.73
C ASP A 26 17.98 -0.87 -9.03
N SER A 27 16.69 -0.54 -8.92
CA SER A 27 15.63 -1.54 -9.00
C SER A 27 14.23 -0.96 -9.14
N VAL A 28 13.28 -1.83 -9.48
CA VAL A 28 11.84 -1.54 -9.37
C VAL A 28 11.35 -2.07 -8.03
N TYR A 29 10.73 -1.18 -7.25
CA TYR A 29 10.12 -1.52 -5.98
C TYR A 29 8.61 -1.41 -6.08
N SER A 30 7.92 -2.18 -5.25
CA SER A 30 6.46 -2.17 -5.18
C SER A 30 6.00 -1.94 -3.75
N ILE A 31 4.99 -1.10 -3.61
CA ILE A 31 4.21 -0.96 -2.38
C ILE A 31 2.76 -1.33 -2.66
N HIS A 32 2.04 -1.73 -1.62
CA HIS A 32 0.63 -2.06 -1.72
C HIS A 32 -0.21 -1.04 -0.95
N LEU A 33 -1.32 -0.61 -1.54
CA LEU A 33 -2.29 0.25 -0.89
C LEU A 33 -3.72 -0.24 -1.15
N TYR A 34 -4.60 0.00 -0.19
CA TYR A 34 -6.03 -0.24 -0.37
C TYR A 34 -6.71 1.00 -0.95
N ALA A 35 -7.57 0.78 -1.94
CA ALA A 35 -8.44 1.81 -2.50
C ALA A 35 -9.77 1.21 -2.96
N ILE A 36 -10.75 2.06 -3.27
CA ILE A 36 -12.09 1.61 -3.65
C ILE A 36 -12.11 1.18 -5.13
N ASN A 37 -11.42 1.94 -5.97
CA ASN A 37 -11.26 1.71 -7.40
C ASN A 37 -9.89 2.29 -7.82
N LYS A 38 -9.55 2.17 -9.11
CA LYS A 38 -8.26 2.62 -9.66
C LYS A 38 -8.05 4.14 -9.54
N GLU A 39 -9.10 4.93 -9.72
CA GLU A 39 -9.04 6.39 -9.59
C GLU A 39 -8.77 6.82 -8.14
N HIS A 40 -9.47 6.21 -7.17
CA HIS A 40 -9.17 6.44 -5.77
C HIS A 40 -7.75 5.99 -5.41
N ALA A 41 -7.24 4.92 -6.03
CA ALA A 41 -5.85 4.49 -5.84
C ALA A 41 -4.85 5.56 -6.30
N SER A 42 -5.12 6.30 -7.39
CA SER A 42 -4.23 7.38 -7.84
C SER A 42 -4.22 8.56 -6.87
N TYR A 43 -5.37 8.91 -6.27
CA TYR A 43 -5.41 9.94 -5.22
C TYR A 43 -4.63 9.51 -3.98
N ARG A 44 -4.79 8.25 -3.54
CA ARG A 44 -4.04 7.69 -2.40
C ARG A 44 -2.53 7.67 -2.65
N LEU A 45 -2.11 7.38 -3.88
CA LEU A 45 -0.70 7.47 -4.26
C LEU A 45 -0.20 8.91 -4.20
N GLN A 46 -0.99 9.88 -4.66
CA GLN A 46 -0.63 11.28 -4.56
C GLN A 46 -0.48 11.72 -3.10
N ASP A 47 -1.45 11.40 -2.24
CA ASP A 47 -1.39 11.66 -0.81
C ASP A 47 -0.12 11.06 -0.17
N LEU A 48 0.24 9.83 -0.55
CA LEU A 48 1.45 9.18 -0.06
C LEU A 48 2.73 9.91 -0.50
N LYS A 49 2.79 10.39 -1.74
CA LYS A 49 3.93 11.18 -2.24
C LYS A 49 4.06 12.51 -1.51
N ASP A 50 2.93 13.15 -1.21
CA ASP A 50 2.90 14.49 -0.62
C ASP A 50 3.11 14.47 0.90
N THR A 51 2.68 13.40 1.59
CA THR A 51 2.62 13.35 3.06
C THR A 51 3.38 12.19 3.69
N GLY A 52 3.95 11.31 2.87
CA GLY A 52 4.69 10.13 3.30
C GLY A 52 5.85 10.49 4.21
N ARG A 53 6.00 9.72 5.29
CA ARG A 53 7.12 9.83 6.23
C ARG A 53 7.54 8.44 6.68
N LEU A 54 8.82 8.30 6.98
CA LEU A 54 9.33 7.09 7.62
C LEU A 54 8.73 7.00 9.04
N SER A 55 8.30 5.80 9.42
CA SER A 55 7.95 5.52 10.81
C SER A 55 9.23 5.38 11.64
N GLU A 56 9.13 5.55 12.96
CA GLU A 56 10.29 5.37 13.84
C GLU A 56 10.73 3.91 13.88
N GLY A 57 12.04 3.69 13.79
CA GLY A 57 12.65 2.37 13.87
C GLY A 57 12.59 1.57 12.57
N GLU A 58 13.15 0.37 12.65
CA GLU A 58 13.18 -0.60 11.56
C GLU A 58 12.07 -1.63 11.76
N ILE A 59 11.45 -2.06 10.68
CA ILE A 59 10.59 -3.24 10.73
C ILE A 59 11.50 -4.47 10.80
N VAL A 60 11.56 -5.08 11.98
CA VAL A 60 12.44 -6.22 12.27
C VAL A 60 11.75 -7.59 12.06
N GLU A 61 10.42 -7.62 12.05
CA GLU A 61 9.66 -8.85 11.77
C GLU A 61 8.26 -8.51 11.25
N ILE A 62 7.78 -9.29 10.28
CA ILE A 62 6.37 -9.35 9.91
C ILE A 62 6.00 -10.85 9.87
N SER A 63 5.35 -11.35 10.93
CA SER A 63 4.89 -12.74 11.06
C SER A 63 3.40 -12.80 11.40
N GLU A 64 2.70 -13.83 10.89
CA GLU A 64 1.32 -14.16 11.24
C GLU A 64 1.18 -15.64 11.60
N ARG A 65 0.17 -15.93 12.43
CA ARG A 65 -0.20 -17.24 12.95
C ARG A 65 -1.58 -17.65 12.45
#